data_AF-A0A932UR59-F1
#
_entry.id   AF-A0A932UR59-F1
#
_cell.length_a   1.000
_cell.length_b   1.000
_cell.length_c   1.000
_cell.angle_alpha   90.00
_cell.angle_beta   90.00
_cell.angle_gamma   90.00
#
_symmetry.space_group_name_H-M   'P 1'
#
loop_
_entity.id
_entity.type
_entity.pdbx_description
1 polymer ?
#
loop_
_entity_poly.entity_id
_entity_poly.type
_entity_poly.pdbx_seq_one_letter_code
_entity_poly.pdbx_strand_id
1 'polypeptide(L)'
;MTTTRKSGLAKALAEQLRKDRGYLYPEWEMAAEVDPDFMTAYNEVYKKCLKEEKTLPLKYRELIASAIIAFRGEPDSLYLHLKRAMEFGATKEEIFEAFQATLIPGGALTFLRGLRALKKILEEKRRAKGTQGRGKR
;
A
#
# COMPACT_ATOMS: atom_id res chain seq x y z
N MET A 1 16.57 5.15 30.52
CA MET A 1 15.13 4.81 30.35
C MET A 1 14.97 3.29 30.44
N THR A 2 14.09 2.78 31.30
CA THR A 2 13.89 1.34 31.54
C THR A 2 13.20 0.63 30.36
N THR A 3 13.62 -0.61 30.07
CA THR A 3 13.20 -1.45 28.93
C THR A 3 11.69 -1.54 28.73
N THR A 4 10.91 -1.58 29.81
CA THR A 4 9.44 -1.68 29.78
C THR A 4 8.76 -0.43 29.19
N ARG A 5 9.35 0.77 29.37
CA ARG A 5 8.81 2.02 28.81
C ARG A 5 9.04 2.13 27.30
N LYS A 6 10.17 1.60 26.80
CA LYS A 6 10.47 1.56 25.36
C LYS A 6 9.51 0.64 24.60
N SER A 7 9.18 -0.53 25.16
CA SER A 7 8.25 -1.48 24.53
C SER A 7 6.81 -0.92 24.40
N GLY A 8 6.32 -0.18 25.40
CA GLY A 8 4.99 0.45 25.32
C GLY A 8 4.89 1.55 24.25
N LEU A 9 5.95 2.35 24.11
CA LEU A 9 6.04 3.39 23.07
C LEU A 9 6.14 2.78 21.66
N ALA A 10 6.92 1.70 21.51
CA ALA A 10 7.07 1.01 20.24
C ALA A 10 5.75 0.41 19.74
N LYS A 11 4.95 -0.20 20.62
CA LYS A 11 3.62 -0.71 20.28
C LYS A 11 2.65 0.40 19.85
N ALA A 12 2.66 1.53 20.56
CA ALA A 12 1.84 2.68 20.18
C ALA A 12 2.27 3.26 18.82
N LEU A 13 3.58 3.33 18.55
CA LEU A 13 4.12 3.78 17.26
C LEU A 13 3.77 2.81 16.13
N ALA A 14 3.91 1.51 16.34
CA ALA A 14 3.49 0.47 15.39
C ALA A 14 2.00 0.59 15.02
N GLU A 15 1.15 0.81 16.02
CA GLU A 15 -0.28 1.02 15.79
C GLU A 15 -0.56 2.31 15.01
N GLN A 16 0.18 3.38 15.29
CA GLN A 16 0.08 4.62 14.52
C GLN A 16 0.52 4.44 13.06
N LEU A 17 1.66 3.77 12.84
CA LEU A 17 2.16 3.41 11.51
C LEU A 17 1.08 2.65 10.72
N ARG A 18 0.46 1.64 11.34
CA ARG A 18 -0.62 0.84 10.74
C ARG A 18 -1.80 1.70 10.31
N LYS A 19 -2.25 2.63 11.16
CA LYS A 19 -3.37 3.55 10.87
C LYS A 19 -3.07 4.50 9.72
N ASP A 20 -1.86 5.04 9.66
CA ASP A 20 -1.48 5.99 8.61
C ASP A 20 -1.41 5.31 7.23
N ARG A 21 -0.85 4.10 7.19
CA ARG A 21 -0.54 3.34 5.96
C ARG A 21 -1.68 2.46 5.47
N GLY A 22 -2.59 2.06 6.36
CA GLY A 22 -3.62 1.05 6.07
C GLY A 22 -3.08 -0.38 6.09
N TYR A 23 -1.80 -0.57 6.42
CA TYR A 23 -1.14 -1.86 6.64
C TYR A 23 0.14 -1.66 7.47
N LEU A 24 0.66 -2.73 8.04
CA LEU A 24 1.97 -2.76 8.70
C LEU A 24 2.60 -4.12 8.45
N TYR A 25 3.87 -4.17 8.04
CA TYR A 25 4.60 -5.43 7.98
C TYR A 25 5.07 -5.82 9.39
N PRO A 26 5.11 -7.12 9.76
CA PRO A 26 5.51 -7.57 11.09
C PRO A 26 6.88 -7.02 11.55
N GLU A 27 7.82 -6.86 10.62
CA GLU A 27 9.18 -6.37 10.86
C GLU A 27 9.19 -4.91 11.34
N TRP A 28 8.11 -4.15 11.14
CA TRP A 28 8.02 -2.75 11.53
C TRP A 28 7.75 -2.56 13.01
N GLU A 29 7.12 -3.55 13.66
CA GLU A 29 6.99 -3.56 15.13
C GLU A 29 8.37 -3.72 15.76
N MET A 30 9.18 -4.66 15.24
CA MET A 30 10.58 -4.81 15.63
C MET A 30 11.38 -3.54 15.36
N ALA A 31 11.23 -2.93 14.18
CA ALA A 31 11.93 -1.68 13.85
C ALA A 31 11.57 -0.53 14.82
N ALA A 32 10.29 -0.42 15.21
CA ALA A 32 9.84 0.58 16.20
C ALA A 32 10.36 0.30 17.62
N GLU A 33 10.61 -0.96 17.98
CA GLU A 33 11.26 -1.33 19.25
C GLU A 33 12.76 -1.00 19.26
N VAL A 34 13.43 -1.23 18.13
CA VAL A 34 14.88 -1.01 17.98
C VAL A 34 15.21 0.49 17.91
N ASP A 35 14.51 1.24 17.05
CA ASP A 35 14.76 2.67 16.84
C ASP A 35 13.44 3.44 16.61
N PRO A 36 12.73 3.80 17.70
CA PRO A 36 11.45 4.50 17.60
C PRO A 36 11.58 5.90 17.01
N ASP A 37 12.71 6.58 17.20
CA ASP A 37 12.93 7.94 16.70
C ASP A 37 13.10 7.91 15.19
N PHE A 38 13.89 6.97 14.66
CA PHE A 38 14.00 6.76 13.22
C PHE A 38 12.65 6.39 12.60
N MET A 39 11.90 5.46 13.22
CA MET A 39 10.61 5.03 12.69
C MET A 39 9.56 6.14 12.71
N THR A 40 9.63 7.05 13.70
CA THR A 40 8.80 8.26 13.73
C THR A 40 9.16 9.19 12.57
N ALA A 41 10.45 9.49 12.37
CA ALA A 41 10.90 10.33 11.27
C ALA A 41 10.55 9.74 9.89
N TYR A 42 10.75 8.44 9.72
CA TYR A 42 10.35 7.72 8.52
C TYR A 42 8.85 7.85 8.26
N ASN A 43 8.00 7.70 9.28
CA ASN A 43 6.55 7.79 9.11
C ASN A 43 6.10 9.19 8.69
N GLU A 44 6.77 10.24 9.18
CA GLU A 44 6.47 11.60 8.75
C GLU A 44 6.81 11.82 7.27
N VAL A 45 7.92 11.26 6.78
CA VAL A 45 8.21 11.24 5.34
C VAL A 45 7.14 10.47 4.57
N TYR A 46 6.74 9.29 5.05
CA TYR A 46 5.67 8.50 4.43
C TYR A 46 4.37 9.31 4.33
N LYS A 47 3.94 9.97 5.41
CA LYS A 47 2.71 10.76 5.43
C LYS A 47 2.75 11.89 4.42
N LYS A 48 3.88 12.60 4.35
CA LYS A 48 4.10 13.64 3.33
C LYS A 48 3.99 13.07 1.92
N CYS A 49 4.48 11.87 1.67
CA CYS A 49 4.43 11.28 0.33
C CYS A 49 3.06 10.71 -0.03
N LEU A 50 2.42 9.96 0.88
CA LEU A 50 1.30 9.04 0.55
C LEU A 50 0.10 9.15 1.50
N LYS A 51 0.00 10.17 2.36
CA LYS A 51 -1.17 10.38 3.23
C LYS A 51 -1.77 11.77 3.11
N GLU A 52 -0.94 12.81 3.21
CA GLU A 52 -1.39 14.20 3.21
C GLU A 52 -2.08 14.55 1.88
N GLU A 53 -3.08 15.43 1.96
CA GLU A 53 -3.68 16.04 0.77
C GLU A 53 -2.68 16.97 0.10
N LYS A 54 -2.55 16.84 -1.22
CA LYS A 54 -1.57 17.55 -2.03
C LYS A 54 -2.13 17.85 -3.42
N THR A 55 -1.47 18.74 -4.15
CA THR A 55 -1.84 19.12 -5.51
C THR A 55 -1.98 17.92 -6.44
N LEU A 56 -1.10 16.93 -6.33
CA LEU A 56 -1.26 15.65 -7.03
C LEU A 56 -2.17 14.72 -6.19
N PRO A 57 -3.38 14.38 -6.68
CA PRO A 57 -4.30 13.51 -5.96
C PRO A 57 -3.66 12.20 -5.51
N LEU A 58 -4.10 11.68 -4.37
CA LEU A 58 -3.49 10.49 -3.77
C LEU A 58 -3.55 9.28 -4.70
N LYS A 59 -4.63 9.09 -5.47
CA LYS A 59 -4.73 8.00 -6.46
C LYS A 59 -3.55 7.96 -7.44
N TYR A 60 -3.08 9.12 -7.92
CA TYR A 60 -1.96 9.17 -8.86
C TYR A 60 -0.62 8.92 -8.18
N ARG A 61 -0.45 9.41 -6.94
CA ARG A 61 0.76 9.11 -6.14
C ARG A 61 0.86 7.62 -5.83
N GLU A 62 -0.25 6.96 -5.51
CA GLU A 62 -0.30 5.51 -5.31
C GLU A 62 -0.02 4.74 -6.62
N LEU A 63 -0.49 5.22 -7.78
CA LEU A 63 -0.16 4.62 -9.08
C LEU A 63 1.34 4.74 -9.40
N ILE A 64 1.95 5.89 -9.14
CA ILE A 64 3.40 6.08 -9.29
C ILE A 64 4.18 5.12 -8.38
N ALA A 65 3.81 5.05 -7.10
CA ALA A 65 4.41 4.10 -6.17
C ALA A 65 4.26 2.66 -6.67
N SER A 66 3.06 2.28 -7.11
CA SER A 66 2.75 0.95 -7.63
C SER A 66 3.59 0.59 -8.85
N ALA A 67 3.83 1.52 -9.78
CA ALA A 67 4.70 1.30 -10.94
C ALA A 67 6.14 0.97 -10.51
N ILE A 68 6.70 1.72 -9.56
CA ILE A 68 8.05 1.50 -9.03
C ILE A 68 8.15 0.16 -8.29
N ILE A 69 7.13 -0.19 -7.50
CA ILE A 69 7.08 -1.44 -6.75
C ILE A 69 6.95 -2.65 -7.69
N ALA A 70 6.15 -2.53 -8.76
CA ALA A 70 6.05 -3.56 -9.79
C ALA A 70 7.41 -3.79 -10.49
N PHE A 71 8.16 -2.72 -10.76
CA PHE A 71 9.50 -2.80 -11.32
C PHE A 71 10.46 -3.54 -10.37
N ARG A 72 10.45 -3.17 -9.08
CA ARG A 72 11.22 -3.85 -8.01
C ARG A 72 10.83 -5.31 -7.80
N GLY A 73 9.62 -5.70 -8.18
CA GLY A 73 9.16 -7.09 -8.07
C GLY A 73 8.64 -7.46 -6.69
N GLU A 74 7.96 -6.54 -6.01
CA GLU A 74 7.43 -6.72 -4.66
C GLU A 74 5.90 -6.88 -4.68
N PRO A 75 5.38 -8.12 -4.88
CA PRO A 75 3.96 -8.35 -5.18
C PRO A 75 3.01 -7.99 -4.02
N ASP A 76 3.43 -8.19 -2.77
CA ASP A 76 2.57 -7.91 -1.61
C ASP A 76 2.40 -6.42 -1.38
N SER A 77 3.50 -5.65 -1.48
CA SER A 77 3.48 -4.19 -1.47
C SER A 77 2.62 -3.65 -2.61
N LEU A 78 2.81 -4.18 -3.83
CA LEU A 78 2.07 -3.76 -5.01
C LEU A 78 0.55 -3.93 -4.84
N TYR A 79 0.14 -5.06 -4.28
CA TYR A 79 -1.27 -5.33 -4.00
C TYR A 79 -1.88 -4.30 -3.04
N LEU A 80 -1.15 -3.92 -1.97
CA LEU A 80 -1.62 -2.96 -0.98
C LEU A 80 -1.77 -1.56 -1.57
N HIS A 81 -0.76 -1.10 -2.31
CA HIS A 81 -0.78 0.21 -2.96
C HIS A 81 -1.88 0.33 -4.04
N LEU A 82 -2.11 -0.73 -4.84
CA LEU A 82 -3.19 -0.72 -5.82
C LEU A 82 -4.59 -0.75 -5.20
N LYS A 83 -4.78 -1.44 -4.07
CA LYS A 83 -6.05 -1.36 -3.33
C LYS A 83 -6.30 0.05 -2.84
N ARG A 84 -5.29 0.68 -2.24
CA ARG A 84 -5.36 2.06 -1.78
C ARG A 84 -5.62 3.03 -2.93
N ALA A 85 -4.95 2.88 -4.06
CA ALA A 85 -5.25 3.67 -5.26
C ALA A 85 -6.75 3.59 -5.64
N MET A 86 -7.33 2.38 -5.64
CA MET A 86 -8.76 2.19 -5.91
C MET A 86 -9.68 2.77 -4.84
N GLU A 87 -9.30 2.70 -3.56
CA GLU A 87 -10.04 3.33 -2.46
C GLU A 87 -10.10 4.85 -2.60
N PHE A 88 -9.06 5.45 -3.18
CA PHE A 88 -8.99 6.87 -3.53
C PHE A 88 -9.46 7.19 -4.96
N GLY A 89 -10.21 6.26 -5.58
CA GLY A 89 -10.94 6.50 -6.83
C GLY A 89 -10.20 6.17 -8.11
N ALA A 90 -9.06 5.45 -8.06
CA ALA A 90 -8.48 4.88 -9.27
C ALA A 90 -9.40 3.81 -9.89
N THR A 91 -9.69 3.92 -11.18
CA THR A 91 -10.47 2.91 -11.90
C THR A 91 -9.60 1.74 -12.34
N LYS A 92 -10.23 0.63 -12.74
CA LYS A 92 -9.50 -0.52 -13.30
C LYS A 92 -8.81 -0.15 -14.62
N GLU A 93 -9.43 0.74 -15.40
CA GLU A 93 -8.91 1.29 -16.65
C GLU A 93 -7.67 2.17 -16.38
N GLU A 94 -7.75 3.10 -15.43
CA GLU A 94 -6.60 3.96 -15.06
C GLU A 94 -5.40 3.12 -14.59
N ILE A 95 -5.64 2.08 -13.80
CA ILE A 95 -4.57 1.17 -13.35
C ILE A 95 -3.99 0.40 -14.54
N PHE A 96 -4.82 -0.10 -15.45
CA PHE A 96 -4.38 -0.83 -16.63
C PHE A 96 -3.50 0.04 -17.53
N GLU A 97 -3.95 1.25 -17.85
CA GLU A 97 -3.20 2.22 -18.66
C GLU A 97 -1.90 2.65 -18.00
N ALA A 98 -1.90 2.86 -16.67
CA ALA A 98 -0.68 3.16 -15.94
C ALA A 98 0.38 2.05 -16.11
N PHE A 99 -0.02 0.78 -16.03
CA PHE A 99 0.92 -0.32 -16.25
C PHE A 99 1.29 -0.52 -17.71
N GLN A 100 0.42 -0.22 -18.68
CA GLN A 100 0.83 -0.19 -20.09
C GLN A 100 1.97 0.80 -20.31
N ALA A 101 1.91 1.99 -19.69
CA ALA A 101 2.97 2.98 -19.76
C ALA A 101 4.30 2.47 -19.15
N THR A 102 4.26 1.55 -18.18
CA THR A 102 5.48 0.94 -17.62
C THR A 102 6.16 -0.07 -18.53
N LEU A 103 5.48 -0.58 -19.57
CA LEU A 103 6.02 -1.61 -20.45
C LEU A 103 7.33 -1.19 -21.12
N ILE A 104 7.40 0.07 -21.56
CA ILE A 104 8.56 0.62 -22.27
C ILE A 104 9.76 0.81 -21.33
N PRO A 105 9.65 1.54 -20.20
CA PRO A 105 10.80 1.76 -19.31
C PRO A 105 11.13 0.57 -18.41
N GLY A 106 10.13 -0.26 -18.05
CA GLY A 106 10.26 -1.33 -17.06
C GLY A 106 10.17 -2.75 -17.63
N GLY A 107 9.94 -2.90 -18.93
CA GLY A 107 9.80 -4.19 -19.61
C GLY A 107 8.51 -4.95 -19.30
N ALA A 108 8.30 -6.06 -20.01
CA ALA A 108 7.10 -6.90 -19.93
C ALA A 108 6.81 -7.44 -18.53
N LEU A 109 7.85 -7.69 -17.72
CA LEU A 109 7.66 -8.20 -16.35
C LEU A 109 7.02 -7.17 -15.42
N THR A 110 7.33 -5.89 -15.56
CA THR A 110 6.72 -4.82 -14.76
C THR A 110 5.23 -4.73 -15.05
N PHE A 111 4.86 -4.70 -16.34
CA PHE A 111 3.47 -4.74 -16.79
C PHE A 111 2.74 -5.99 -16.25
N LEU A 112 3.33 -7.17 -16.43
CA LEU A 112 2.73 -8.43 -15.99
C LEU A 112 2.47 -8.49 -14.48
N ARG A 113 3.39 -7.96 -13.66
CA ARG A 113 3.22 -7.88 -12.21
C ARG A 113 2.05 -6.96 -11.83
N GLY A 114 1.94 -5.81 -12.48
CA GLY A 114 0.79 -4.91 -12.36
C GLY A 114 -0.54 -5.60 -12.65
N LEU A 115 -0.61 -6.32 -13.78
CA LEU A 115 -1.81 -7.08 -14.16
C LEU A 115 -2.18 -8.18 -13.17
N ARG A 116 -1.19 -8.91 -12.64
CA ARG A 116 -1.42 -9.97 -11.64
C ARG A 116 -2.06 -9.38 -10.38
N ALA A 117 -1.53 -8.26 -9.89
CA ALA A 117 -2.08 -7.59 -8.72
C ALA A 117 -3.49 -7.04 -8.98
N LEU A 118 -3.72 -6.37 -10.12
CA LEU A 118 -5.04 -5.88 -10.51
C LEU A 118 -6.07 -7.03 -10.60
N LYS A 119 -5.71 -8.14 -11.25
CA LYS A 119 -6.56 -9.33 -11.37
C LYS A 119 -6.96 -9.87 -9.99
N LYS A 120 -5.99 -10.03 -9.08
CA LYS A 120 -6.23 -10.50 -7.71
C LYS A 120 -7.26 -9.63 -6.98
N ILE A 121 -7.09 -8.30 -7.04
CA ILE A 121 -8.00 -7.34 -6.39
C ILE A 121 -9.43 -7.43 -6.97
N LEU A 122 -9.55 -7.54 -8.30
CA LEU A 122 -10.86 -7.65 -8.96
C LEU A 122 -11.58 -8.96 -8.60
N GLU A 123 -10.85 -10.06 -8.51
CA GLU A 123 -11.41 -11.36 -8.09
C GLU A 123 -11.92 -11.32 -6.66
N GLU A 124 -11.18 -10.70 -5.73
CA GLU A 124 -11.61 -10.50 -4.34
C GLU A 124 -12.89 -9.65 -4.26
N LYS A 125 -12.93 -8.52 -4.99
CA LYS A 125 -14.13 -7.67 -5.06
C LYS A 125 -15.34 -8.41 -5.61
N ARG A 126 -15.16 -9.29 -6.61
CA ARG A 126 -16.24 -10.12 -7.16
C ARG A 126 -16.75 -11.14 -6.14
N ARG A 127 -15.84 -11.81 -5.42
CA ARG A 127 -16.19 -12.79 -4.38
C ARG A 127 -16.99 -12.13 -3.25
N ALA A 128 -16.55 -10.96 -2.76
CA ALA A 128 -17.24 -10.22 -1.70
C ALA A 128 -18.68 -9.81 -2.08
N LYS A 129 -18.93 -9.43 -3.34
CA LYS A 129 -20.28 -9.14 -3.84
C LYS A 129 -21.17 -10.40 -3.91
N GLY A 130 -20.59 -11.55 -4.26
CA GLY A 130 -21.30 -12.82 -4.34
C GLY A 130 -21.75 -13.39 -2.98
N THR A 131 -20.98 -13.17 -1.93
CA THR A 131 -21.35 -13.56 -0.55
C THR A 131 -22.42 -12.65 0.05
N GLN A 132 -22.39 -11.35 -0.21
CA GLN A 132 -23.43 -10.41 0.25
C GLN A 132 -24.81 -10.68 -0.38
N GLY A 133 -24.86 -11.27 -1.58
CA GLY A 133 -26.12 -11.64 -2.25
C GLY A 133 -26.76 -12.95 -1.76
N ARG A 134 -26.02 -13.81 -1.03
CA ARG A 134 -26.51 -15.10 -0.52
C ARG A 134 -27.12 -15.05 0.88
N GLY A 135 -26.85 -14.00 1.66
CA GLY A 135 -27.38 -13.84 3.03
C GLY A 135 -28.70 -13.07 3.15
N LYS A 136 -29.36 -12.74 2.03
CA LYS A 136 -30.64 -12.01 1.98
C LYS A 136 -31.80 -12.84 1.40
N ARG A 137 -31.68 -14.17 1.39
CA ARG A 137 -32.74 -15.09 0.93
C ARG A 137 -33.18 -15.98 2.07
#